data_AF-A0A0J9T563-F1
#
_entry.id   AF-A0A0J9T563-F1
#
_cell.length_a   1.000
_cell.length_b   1.000
_cell.length_c   1.000
_cell.angle_alpha   90.00
_cell.angle_beta   90.00
_cell.angle_gamma   90.00
#
_symmetry.space_group_name_H-M   'P 1'
#
loop_
_entity.id
_entity.type
_entity.pdbx_description
1 polymer ?
#
loop_
_entity_poly.entity_id
_entity_poly.type
_entity_poly.pdbx_seq_one_letter_code
_entity_poly.pdbx_strand_id
1 'polypeptide(L)'
;MYDELNKNVDDDENRNLYDALCDQIIKKSCGQLSKHKDACMKLVRNLGFYSMGSIYFKYNYDRCNILYNWIYNSIQKGKTTDDIIKNCYYEYIQGKESIQNKNTCIYHSYKDDYEEPENIMLLNIFISYIGDTKITMNGENNILKSSCLKYICEFVNIYKKMFSEYCHEKGSNDQKQQITCAYLSKFKENYNIFLFSQLNEKDKIPSLEKVEEEYMHKCQMDEQRLALRADVHDEGQRFSHPRRDTREGPHTFPYQPALSNSDPNNSMSSTVSTAVGTVAGASSILALLYKVTQNFI
;
A
#
# COMPACT_ATOMS: atom_id res chain seq x y z
N MET A 1 -0.01 -12.49 -5.88
CA MET A 1 0.17 -11.86 -7.20
C MET A 1 1.25 -10.77 -7.21
N TYR A 2 1.27 -9.81 -6.28
CA TYR A 2 2.32 -8.78 -6.24
C TYR A 2 3.74 -9.34 -6.02
N ASP A 3 3.91 -10.30 -5.10
CA ASP A 3 5.22 -10.90 -4.80
C ASP A 3 5.84 -11.66 -5.98
N GLU A 4 5.00 -12.17 -6.88
CA GLU A 4 5.44 -12.81 -8.12
C GLU A 4 6.25 -11.83 -8.99
N LEU A 5 5.87 -10.55 -8.99
CA LEU A 5 6.58 -9.51 -9.74
C LEU A 5 8.00 -9.25 -9.21
N ASN A 6 8.29 -9.62 -7.96
CA ASN A 6 9.61 -9.48 -7.33
C ASN A 6 10.50 -10.70 -7.47
N LYS A 7 9.99 -11.84 -7.97
CA LYS A 7 10.79 -13.06 -8.14
C LYS A 7 12.05 -12.78 -8.95
N ASN A 8 13.11 -13.51 -8.64
CA ASN A 8 14.34 -13.45 -9.43
C ASN A 8 14.07 -13.98 -10.86
N VAL A 9 14.83 -13.48 -11.81
CA VAL A 9 14.83 -13.89 -13.23
C VAL A 9 15.88 -14.94 -13.54
N ASP A 10 16.73 -15.31 -12.58
CA ASP A 10 17.85 -16.24 -12.80
C ASP A 10 17.43 -17.62 -13.30
N ASP A 11 16.29 -18.13 -12.83
CA ASP A 11 15.74 -19.44 -13.23
C ASP A 11 14.77 -19.35 -14.43
N ASP A 12 14.62 -18.18 -15.06
CA ASP A 12 13.72 -18.00 -16.21
C ASP A 12 14.41 -18.42 -17.51
N GLU A 13 13.75 -19.24 -18.32
CA GLU A 13 14.26 -19.73 -19.60
C GLU A 13 14.62 -18.59 -20.58
N ASN A 14 13.92 -17.44 -20.47
CA ASN A 14 14.13 -16.27 -21.32
C ASN A 14 15.07 -15.22 -20.70
N ARG A 15 15.76 -15.54 -19.59
CA ARG A 15 16.66 -14.62 -18.89
C ARG A 15 17.65 -13.92 -19.83
N ASN A 16 18.26 -14.68 -20.74
CA ASN A 16 19.24 -14.14 -21.69
C ASN A 16 18.63 -13.10 -22.63
N LEU A 17 17.35 -13.24 -22.99
CA LEU A 17 16.64 -12.26 -23.82
C LEU A 17 16.35 -10.98 -23.02
N TYR A 18 15.96 -11.12 -21.75
CA TYR A 18 15.77 -9.97 -20.85
C TYR A 18 17.09 -9.20 -20.66
N ASP A 19 18.18 -9.93 -20.44
CA ASP A 19 19.53 -9.39 -20.24
C ASP A 19 19.99 -8.60 -21.47
N ALA A 20 19.87 -9.18 -22.66
CA ALA A 20 20.24 -8.55 -23.92
C ALA A 20 19.46 -7.25 -24.19
N LEU A 21 18.14 -7.28 -23.98
CA LEU A 21 17.29 -6.09 -24.16
C LEU A 21 17.66 -4.99 -23.16
N CYS A 22 17.83 -5.35 -21.88
CA CYS A 22 18.19 -4.39 -20.85
C CYS A 22 19.58 -3.79 -21.06
N ASP A 23 20.56 -4.58 -21.52
CA ASP A 23 21.87 -4.07 -21.89
C ASP A 23 21.79 -3.10 -23.07
N GLN A 24 20.94 -3.35 -24.06
CA GLN A 24 20.71 -2.40 -25.15
C GLN A 24 20.12 -1.09 -24.64
N ILE A 25 19.11 -1.15 -23.76
CA ILE A 25 18.49 0.04 -23.14
C ILE A 25 19.53 0.82 -22.33
N ILE A 26 20.33 0.14 -21.51
CA ILE A 26 21.36 0.78 -20.68
C ILE A 26 22.48 1.39 -21.55
N LYS A 27 22.90 0.71 -22.62
CA LYS A 27 23.89 1.24 -23.57
C LYS A 27 23.37 2.51 -24.26
N LYS A 28 22.09 2.56 -24.64
CA LYS A 28 21.45 3.78 -25.18
C LYS A 28 21.52 4.96 -24.19
N SER A 29 21.51 4.68 -22.88
CA SER A 29 21.70 5.69 -21.81
C SER A 29 23.17 5.97 -21.44
N CYS A 30 24.13 5.60 -22.30
CA CYS A 30 25.57 5.70 -22.03
C CYS A 30 26.01 5.03 -20.71
N GLY A 31 25.33 3.96 -20.28
CA GLY A 31 25.66 3.22 -19.05
C GLY A 31 25.17 3.85 -17.74
N GLN A 32 24.57 5.05 -17.78
CA GLN A 32 24.12 5.77 -16.58
C GLN A 32 23.03 5.00 -15.80
N LEU A 33 22.29 4.12 -16.48
CA LEU A 33 21.21 3.33 -15.89
C LEU A 33 21.64 1.90 -15.49
N SER A 34 22.94 1.59 -15.52
CA SER A 34 23.48 0.25 -15.21
C SER A 34 23.01 -0.31 -13.85
N LYS A 35 22.93 0.54 -12.82
CA LYS A 35 22.44 0.15 -11.49
C LYS A 35 20.97 -0.32 -11.47
N HIS A 36 20.20 -0.04 -12.52
CA HIS A 36 18.79 -0.41 -12.64
C HIS A 36 18.56 -1.68 -13.47
N LYS A 37 19.62 -2.39 -13.87
CA LYS A 37 19.55 -3.58 -14.75
C LYS A 37 18.62 -4.68 -14.21
N ASP A 38 18.71 -5.00 -12.92
CA ASP A 38 17.83 -6.00 -12.28
C ASP A 38 16.35 -5.60 -12.39
N ALA A 39 16.03 -4.33 -12.13
CA ALA A 39 14.66 -3.82 -12.24
C ALA A 39 14.17 -3.84 -13.69
N CYS A 40 15.04 -3.51 -14.65
CA CYS A 40 14.75 -3.64 -16.08
C CYS A 40 14.39 -5.09 -16.45
N MET A 41 15.22 -6.07 -16.05
CA MET A 41 14.97 -7.48 -16.39
C MET A 41 13.66 -7.98 -15.80
N LYS A 42 13.36 -7.64 -14.54
CA LYS A 42 12.08 -7.95 -13.90
C LYS A 42 10.90 -7.32 -14.63
N LEU A 43 11.03 -6.07 -15.06
CA LEU A 43 9.98 -5.37 -15.82
C LEU A 43 9.72 -6.06 -17.17
N VAL A 44 10.77 -6.38 -17.94
CA VAL A 44 10.64 -7.07 -19.23
C VAL A 44 9.97 -8.44 -19.06
N ARG A 45 10.35 -9.21 -18.03
CA ARG A 45 9.66 -10.46 -17.68
C ARG A 45 8.20 -10.23 -17.33
N ASN A 46 7.90 -9.21 -16.50
CA ASN A 46 6.54 -8.92 -16.05
C ASN A 46 5.63 -8.44 -17.17
N LEU A 47 6.18 -7.75 -18.16
CA LEU A 47 5.53 -7.44 -19.41
C LEU A 47 5.30 -8.69 -20.27
N GLY A 48 5.85 -9.85 -19.91
CA GLY A 48 5.61 -11.13 -20.56
C GLY A 48 6.14 -11.21 -21.99
N PHE A 49 6.94 -10.23 -22.43
CA PHE A 49 7.25 -9.98 -23.83
C PHE A 49 7.78 -11.21 -24.58
N TYR A 50 8.70 -11.97 -23.97
CA TYR A 50 9.34 -13.13 -24.57
C TYR A 50 8.70 -14.48 -24.21
N SER A 51 7.58 -14.46 -23.48
CA SER A 51 6.96 -15.68 -22.95
C SER A 51 5.57 -15.91 -23.55
N MET A 52 5.50 -16.08 -24.88
CA MET A 52 4.24 -16.25 -25.60
C MET A 52 3.45 -17.45 -25.05
N GLY A 53 2.32 -17.17 -24.40
CA GLY A 53 1.46 -18.19 -23.77
C GLY A 53 1.54 -18.25 -22.24
N SER A 54 2.49 -17.55 -21.61
CA SER A 54 2.59 -17.47 -20.15
C SER A 54 1.46 -16.63 -19.54
N ILE A 55 1.29 -16.76 -18.23
CA ILE A 55 0.40 -15.87 -17.45
C ILE A 55 0.84 -14.40 -17.50
N TYR A 56 2.12 -14.13 -17.77
CA TYR A 56 2.64 -12.77 -17.98
C TYR A 56 2.22 -12.21 -19.34
N PHE A 57 2.00 -13.08 -20.33
CA PHE A 57 1.61 -12.69 -21.70
C PHE A 57 0.08 -12.64 -21.90
N LYS A 58 -0.68 -13.42 -21.13
CA LYS A 58 -2.15 -13.38 -21.08
C LYS A 58 -2.61 -12.29 -20.10
N TYR A 59 -2.63 -11.03 -20.54
CA TYR A 59 -3.08 -9.95 -19.66
C TYR A 59 -4.57 -10.01 -19.38
N ASN A 60 -4.91 -9.74 -18.12
CA ASN A 60 -6.19 -9.18 -17.75
C ASN A 60 -5.94 -7.79 -17.14
N TYR A 61 -6.98 -6.97 -17.07
CA TYR A 61 -6.94 -5.60 -16.54
C TYR A 61 -6.26 -5.53 -15.15
N ASP A 62 -6.51 -6.53 -14.30
CA ASP A 62 -5.99 -6.58 -12.94
C ASP A 62 -4.47 -6.74 -12.86
N ARG A 63 -3.90 -7.60 -13.73
CA ARG A 63 -2.45 -7.78 -13.80
C ARG A 63 -1.73 -6.50 -14.22
N CYS A 64 -2.35 -5.73 -15.10
CA CYS A 64 -1.81 -4.43 -15.53
C CYS A 64 -1.74 -3.43 -14.39
N ASN A 65 -2.84 -3.26 -13.66
CA ASN A 65 -2.87 -2.38 -12.49
C ASN A 65 -1.80 -2.77 -11.47
N ILE A 66 -1.69 -4.07 -11.15
CA ILE A 66 -0.69 -4.57 -10.21
C ILE A 66 0.75 -4.32 -10.69
N LEU A 67 1.01 -4.46 -12.00
CA LEU A 67 2.29 -4.11 -12.59
C LEU A 67 2.57 -2.60 -12.46
N TYR A 68 1.60 -1.74 -12.70
CA TYR A 68 1.76 -0.28 -12.54
C TYR A 68 2.09 0.10 -11.10
N ASN A 69 1.44 -0.53 -10.13
CA ASN A 69 1.76 -0.33 -8.71
C ASN A 69 3.19 -0.73 -8.39
N TRP A 70 3.63 -1.88 -8.93
CA TRP A 70 5.00 -2.35 -8.77
C TRP A 70 6.02 -1.39 -9.40
N ILE A 71 5.71 -0.85 -10.58
CA ILE A 71 6.54 0.14 -11.28
C ILE A 71 6.69 1.40 -10.43
N TYR A 72 5.57 1.98 -10.00
CA TYR A 72 5.58 3.19 -9.16
C TYR A 72 6.39 2.97 -7.88
N ASN A 73 6.14 1.86 -7.16
CA ASN A 73 6.89 1.53 -5.95
C ASN A 73 8.39 1.33 -6.22
N SER A 74 8.74 0.82 -7.39
CA SER A 74 10.13 0.63 -7.80
C SER A 74 10.81 1.98 -8.08
N ILE A 75 10.11 2.95 -8.66
CA ILE A 75 10.59 4.33 -8.81
C ILE A 75 10.81 4.96 -7.44
N GLN A 76 9.82 4.90 -6.54
CA GLN A 76 9.90 5.51 -5.20
C GLN A 76 11.06 4.97 -4.36
N LYS A 77 11.40 3.69 -4.54
CA LYS A 77 12.54 3.04 -3.86
C LYS A 77 13.88 3.28 -4.57
N GLY A 78 13.91 4.06 -5.64
CA GLY A 78 15.09 4.28 -6.46
C GLY A 78 15.61 3.02 -7.16
N LYS A 79 14.79 1.97 -7.27
CA LYS A 79 15.18 0.70 -7.93
C LYS A 79 15.21 0.83 -9.44
N THR A 80 14.39 1.70 -10.01
CA THR A 80 14.32 1.98 -11.45
C THR A 80 14.11 3.48 -11.70
N THR A 81 14.07 3.87 -12.98
CA THR A 81 13.81 5.24 -13.46
C THR A 81 12.73 5.24 -14.53
N ASP A 82 12.09 6.39 -14.73
CA ASP A 82 11.11 6.59 -15.81
C ASP A 82 11.72 6.26 -17.18
N ASP A 83 13.01 6.53 -17.39
CA ASP A 83 13.70 6.23 -18.65
C ASP A 83 13.79 4.72 -18.90
N ILE A 84 14.13 3.91 -17.89
CA ILE A 84 14.11 2.44 -18.03
C ILE A 84 12.70 1.97 -18.39
N ILE A 85 11.69 2.47 -17.68
CA ILE A 85 10.30 2.05 -17.87
C ILE A 85 9.82 2.39 -19.29
N LYS A 86 10.00 3.64 -19.73
CA LYS A 86 9.61 4.10 -21.07
C LYS A 86 10.26 3.26 -22.17
N ASN A 87 11.55 2.96 -22.04
CA ASN A 87 12.25 2.12 -23.02
C ASN A 87 11.75 0.67 -23.00
N CYS A 88 11.51 0.06 -21.83
CA CYS A 88 10.93 -1.28 -21.76
C CYS A 88 9.54 -1.35 -22.42
N TYR A 89 8.67 -0.37 -22.15
CA TYR A 89 7.34 -0.32 -22.76
C TYR A 89 7.40 -0.04 -24.27
N TYR A 90 8.32 0.80 -24.73
CA TYR A 90 8.53 1.02 -26.16
C TYR A 90 8.83 -0.28 -26.90
N GLU A 91 9.85 -1.02 -26.46
CA GLU A 91 10.26 -2.29 -27.08
C GLU A 91 9.14 -3.35 -26.99
N TYR A 92 8.43 -3.39 -25.86
CA TYR A 92 7.27 -4.25 -25.65
C TYR A 92 6.12 -3.95 -26.62
N ILE A 93 5.75 -2.68 -26.79
CA ILE A 93 4.68 -2.26 -27.71
C ILE A 93 5.07 -2.60 -29.15
N GLN A 94 6.31 -2.27 -29.56
CA GLN A 94 6.79 -2.57 -30.91
C GLN A 94 6.72 -4.06 -31.24
N GLY A 95 7.14 -4.93 -30.32
CA GLY A 95 7.05 -6.37 -30.57
C GLY A 95 5.63 -6.95 -30.44
N LYS A 96 4.71 -6.28 -29.73
CA LYS A 96 3.27 -6.63 -29.76
C LYS A 96 2.62 -6.25 -31.09
N GLU A 97 2.97 -5.08 -31.63
CA GLU A 97 2.52 -4.62 -32.95
C GLU A 97 2.99 -5.56 -34.06
N SER A 98 4.25 -6.03 -34.00
CA SER A 98 4.79 -6.94 -35.03
C SER A 98 4.06 -8.28 -35.11
N ILE A 99 3.42 -8.73 -34.02
CA ILE A 99 2.60 -9.95 -33.98
C ILE A 99 1.09 -9.67 -34.04
N GLN A 100 0.70 -8.43 -34.38
CA GLN A 100 -0.69 -7.97 -34.48
C GLN A 100 -1.52 -8.21 -33.19
N ASN A 101 -0.87 -8.23 -32.02
CA ASN A 101 -1.55 -8.46 -30.75
C ASN A 101 -1.93 -7.12 -30.10
N LYS A 102 -3.21 -6.78 -30.16
CA LYS A 102 -3.77 -5.55 -29.60
C LYS A 102 -3.95 -5.58 -28.09
N ASN A 103 -3.84 -6.75 -27.45
CA ASN A 103 -3.95 -6.88 -25.99
C ASN A 103 -2.62 -6.45 -25.37
N THR A 104 -2.53 -5.18 -25.04
CA THR A 104 -1.34 -4.55 -24.46
C THR A 104 -1.64 -3.95 -23.10
N CYS A 105 -0.65 -4.01 -22.23
CA CYS A 105 -0.62 -3.21 -21.02
C CYS A 105 -0.06 -1.84 -21.42
N ILE A 106 -0.92 -0.85 -21.65
CA ILE A 106 -0.47 0.49 -22.05
C ILE A 106 -0.11 1.28 -20.80
N TYR A 107 1.18 1.47 -20.56
CA TYR A 107 1.64 2.33 -19.49
C TYR A 107 1.32 3.78 -19.80
N HIS A 108 0.46 4.33 -18.96
CA HIS A 108 0.25 5.76 -18.83
C HIS A 108 1.10 6.25 -17.66
N SER A 109 1.84 7.34 -17.86
CA SER A 109 2.55 8.00 -16.78
C SER A 109 1.50 8.53 -15.81
N TYR A 110 1.15 7.75 -14.78
CA TYR A 110 0.16 8.16 -13.79
C TYR A 110 0.45 9.57 -13.27
N LYS A 111 1.74 9.91 -13.13
CA LYS A 111 2.24 11.20 -12.67
C LYS A 111 1.73 12.40 -13.46
N ASP A 112 1.56 12.25 -14.76
CA ASP A 112 1.28 13.36 -15.66
C ASP A 112 -0.23 13.47 -15.98
N ASP A 113 -0.95 12.35 -15.91
CA ASP A 113 -2.33 12.26 -16.41
C ASP A 113 -3.41 12.52 -15.33
N TYR A 114 -3.09 12.39 -14.04
CA TYR A 114 -4.07 12.43 -12.96
C TYR A 114 -3.71 13.35 -11.81
N GLU A 115 -4.72 14.02 -11.26
CA GLU A 115 -4.60 14.67 -9.95
C GLU A 115 -4.42 13.60 -8.87
N GLU A 116 -3.46 13.85 -7.98
CA GLU A 116 -3.02 12.92 -6.94
C GLU A 116 -2.86 11.48 -7.48
N PRO A 117 -1.89 11.24 -8.38
CA PRO A 117 -1.74 9.97 -9.08
C PRO A 117 -1.52 8.77 -8.16
N GLU A 118 -0.99 9.03 -6.97
CA GLU A 118 -0.83 8.08 -5.88
C GLU A 118 -2.17 7.52 -5.38
N ASN A 119 -3.19 8.37 -5.27
CA ASN A 119 -4.51 7.99 -4.84
C ASN A 119 -5.26 7.25 -5.96
N ILE A 120 -5.10 7.66 -7.23
CA ILE A 120 -5.59 6.89 -8.38
C ILE A 120 -4.99 5.49 -8.43
N MET A 121 -3.71 5.37 -8.13
CA MET A 121 -3.02 4.09 -8.08
C MET A 121 -3.61 3.18 -6.97
N LEU A 122 -3.83 3.73 -5.76
CA LEU A 122 -4.52 3.04 -4.67
C LEU A 122 -5.92 2.55 -5.11
N LEU A 123 -6.73 3.41 -5.73
CA LEU A 123 -8.05 3.02 -6.22
C LEU A 123 -7.98 1.91 -7.28
N ASN A 124 -6.97 1.92 -8.17
CA ASN A 124 -6.76 0.84 -9.14
C ASN A 124 -6.43 -0.50 -8.47
N ILE A 125 -5.60 -0.49 -7.42
CA ILE A 125 -5.33 -1.68 -6.60
C ILE A 125 -6.63 -2.26 -6.08
N PHE A 126 -7.46 -1.41 -5.47
CA PHE A 126 -8.72 -1.85 -4.90
C PHE A 126 -9.63 -2.51 -5.94
N ILE A 127 -9.76 -1.91 -7.14
CA ILE A 127 -10.53 -2.52 -8.23
C ILE A 127 -9.98 -3.90 -8.61
N SER A 128 -8.66 -4.07 -8.67
CA SER A 128 -8.06 -5.37 -9.01
C SER A 128 -8.27 -6.46 -7.97
N TYR A 129 -8.59 -6.10 -6.73
CA TYR A 129 -8.95 -7.02 -5.66
C TYR A 129 -10.44 -7.01 -5.32
N ILE A 130 -11.29 -6.39 -6.15
CA ILE A 130 -12.73 -6.22 -5.85
C ILE A 130 -13.46 -7.57 -5.79
N GLY A 131 -13.02 -8.54 -6.61
CA GLY A 131 -13.55 -9.90 -6.64
C GLY A 131 -13.26 -10.65 -5.34
N ASP A 132 -12.00 -10.66 -4.91
CA ASP A 132 -11.58 -11.29 -3.65
C ASP A 132 -12.25 -10.61 -2.46
N THR A 133 -12.31 -9.27 -2.48
CA THR A 133 -13.03 -8.46 -1.49
C THR A 133 -14.48 -8.87 -1.37
N LYS A 134 -15.19 -9.05 -2.50
CA LYS A 134 -16.57 -9.55 -2.51
C LYS A 134 -16.68 -10.95 -1.89
N ILE A 135 -15.81 -11.88 -2.30
CA ILE A 135 -15.82 -13.26 -1.79
C ILE A 135 -15.63 -13.26 -0.28
N THR A 136 -14.64 -12.53 0.23
CA THR A 136 -14.36 -12.40 1.66
C THR A 136 -15.55 -11.81 2.42
N MET A 137 -16.15 -10.73 1.91
CA MET A 137 -17.28 -10.08 2.56
C MET A 137 -18.54 -10.96 2.59
N ASN A 138 -18.75 -11.81 1.58
CA ASN A 138 -19.87 -12.75 1.53
C ASN A 138 -19.61 -14.09 2.24
N GLY A 139 -18.37 -14.36 2.67
CA GLY A 139 -18.00 -15.61 3.37
C GLY A 139 -18.57 -15.71 4.79
N GLU A 140 -18.03 -16.59 5.62
CA GLU A 140 -18.49 -16.78 7.01
C GLU A 140 -17.49 -16.27 8.07
N ASN A 141 -16.22 -16.10 7.68
CA ASN A 141 -15.16 -15.71 8.61
C ASN A 141 -15.26 -14.23 9.02
N ASN A 142 -15.82 -13.98 10.20
CA ASN A 142 -16.02 -12.63 10.73
C ASN A 142 -14.72 -11.82 10.93
N ILE A 143 -13.58 -12.48 11.22
CA ILE A 143 -12.30 -11.80 11.38
C ILE A 143 -11.84 -11.25 10.03
N LEU A 144 -11.86 -12.08 8.99
CA LEU A 144 -11.49 -11.67 7.63
C LEU A 144 -12.45 -10.60 7.10
N LYS A 145 -13.75 -10.72 7.36
CA LYS A 145 -14.73 -9.67 7.04
C LYS A 145 -14.41 -8.34 7.71
N SER A 146 -14.06 -8.35 8.98
CA SER A 146 -13.70 -7.12 9.71
C SER A 146 -12.46 -6.46 9.13
N SER A 147 -11.41 -7.24 8.85
CA SER A 147 -10.20 -6.73 8.18
C SER A 147 -10.50 -6.19 6.78
N CYS A 148 -11.35 -6.89 6.02
CA CYS A 148 -11.78 -6.48 4.68
C CYS A 148 -12.64 -5.21 4.70
N LEU A 149 -13.51 -5.04 5.72
CA LEU A 149 -14.29 -3.82 5.89
C LEU A 149 -13.39 -2.61 6.15
N LYS A 150 -12.39 -2.73 7.04
CA LYS A 150 -11.40 -1.66 7.25
C LYS A 150 -10.70 -1.28 5.96
N TYR A 151 -10.32 -2.29 5.18
CA TYR A 151 -9.73 -2.10 3.88
C TYR A 151 -10.67 -1.32 2.94
N ILE A 152 -11.93 -1.74 2.77
CA ILE A 152 -12.93 -1.03 1.95
C ILE A 152 -13.06 0.44 2.38
N CYS A 153 -13.12 0.68 3.69
CA CYS A 153 -13.25 2.02 4.25
C CYS A 153 -12.09 2.95 3.85
N GLU A 154 -10.85 2.46 3.85
CA GLU A 154 -9.68 3.24 3.43
C GLU A 154 -9.83 3.75 1.98
N PHE A 155 -10.28 2.91 1.03
CA PHE A 155 -10.46 3.33 -0.38
C PHE A 155 -11.69 4.20 -0.60
N VAL A 156 -12.78 3.95 0.15
CA VAL A 156 -13.95 4.83 0.09
C VAL A 156 -13.60 6.23 0.58
N ASN A 157 -12.77 6.35 1.61
CA ASN A 157 -12.27 7.65 2.07
C ASN A 157 -11.47 8.37 0.99
N ILE A 158 -10.52 7.67 0.36
CA ILE A 158 -9.70 8.20 -0.72
C ILE A 158 -10.60 8.70 -1.86
N TYR A 159 -11.52 7.86 -2.33
CA TYR A 159 -12.47 8.22 -3.38
C TYR A 159 -13.27 9.47 -3.01
N LYS A 160 -13.86 9.53 -1.81
CA LYS A 160 -14.70 10.65 -1.38
C LYS A 160 -13.89 11.95 -1.33
N LYS A 161 -12.68 11.90 -0.76
CA LYS A 161 -11.78 13.06 -0.72
C LYS A 161 -11.46 13.55 -2.14
N MET A 162 -10.98 12.67 -3.01
CA MET A 162 -10.62 13.04 -4.38
C MET A 162 -11.81 13.57 -5.18
N PHE A 163 -12.97 12.93 -5.08
CA PHE A 163 -14.16 13.36 -5.81
C PHE A 163 -14.67 14.72 -5.29
N SER A 164 -14.58 14.95 -3.98
CA SER A 164 -14.93 16.23 -3.37
C SER A 164 -14.02 17.36 -3.84
N GLU A 165 -12.72 17.11 -3.85
CA GLU A 165 -11.70 18.10 -4.16
C GLU A 165 -11.65 18.44 -5.65
N TYR A 166 -11.74 17.44 -6.53
CA TYR A 166 -11.48 17.61 -7.95
C TYR A 166 -12.73 17.61 -8.84
N CYS A 167 -13.91 17.12 -8.39
CA CYS A 167 -15.04 16.87 -9.30
C CYS A 167 -16.31 17.67 -9.02
N HIS A 168 -16.26 18.68 -8.14
CA HIS A 168 -17.42 19.51 -7.80
C HIS A 168 -17.64 20.70 -8.76
N GLU A 169 -16.58 21.24 -9.37
CA GLU A 169 -16.70 22.39 -10.26
C GLU A 169 -17.00 21.98 -11.71
N LYS A 170 -18.19 22.37 -12.19
CA LYS A 170 -18.50 22.32 -13.63
C LYS A 170 -17.67 23.41 -14.34
N GLY A 171 -16.58 23.01 -14.98
CA GLY A 171 -16.00 23.82 -16.06
C GLY A 171 -14.54 24.18 -15.96
N SER A 172 -13.69 23.39 -15.29
CA SER A 172 -12.27 23.53 -15.57
C SER A 172 -11.98 22.99 -16.99
N ASN A 173 -11.27 23.79 -17.78
CA ASN A 173 -10.66 23.34 -19.03
C ASN A 173 -9.39 22.51 -18.78
N ASP A 174 -9.12 22.14 -17.52
CA ASP A 174 -7.93 21.39 -17.18
C ASP A 174 -8.11 19.92 -17.56
N GLN A 175 -7.28 19.47 -18.50
CA GLN A 175 -7.32 18.11 -19.05
C GLN A 175 -7.09 17.07 -17.96
N LYS A 176 -6.22 17.37 -16.98
CA LYS A 176 -5.84 16.46 -15.91
C LYS A 176 -6.98 16.23 -14.92
N GLN A 177 -7.65 17.29 -14.50
CA GLN A 177 -8.88 17.21 -13.71
C GLN A 177 -9.98 16.42 -14.45
N GLN A 178 -10.19 16.66 -15.75
CA GLN A 178 -11.19 15.94 -16.53
C GLN A 178 -10.90 14.43 -16.60
N ILE A 179 -9.65 14.04 -16.86
CA ILE A 179 -9.22 12.64 -16.86
C ILE A 179 -9.43 12.01 -15.47
N THR A 180 -9.07 12.73 -14.41
CA THR A 180 -9.25 12.30 -13.02
C THR A 180 -10.72 12.04 -12.68
N CYS A 181 -11.61 12.97 -13.00
CA CYS A 181 -13.03 12.81 -12.71
C CYS A 181 -13.70 11.72 -13.56
N ALA A 182 -13.26 11.55 -14.82
CA ALA A 182 -13.70 10.44 -15.65
C ALA A 182 -13.29 9.09 -15.06
N TYR A 183 -12.06 8.98 -14.53
CA TYR A 183 -11.61 7.80 -13.81
C TYR A 183 -12.43 7.55 -12.53
N LEU A 184 -12.61 8.56 -11.68
CA LEU A 184 -13.36 8.42 -10.42
C LEU A 184 -14.81 8.01 -10.68
N SER A 185 -15.43 8.50 -11.76
CA SER A 185 -16.76 8.07 -12.18
C SER A 185 -16.79 6.58 -12.54
N LYS A 186 -15.80 6.08 -13.31
CA LYS A 186 -15.66 4.65 -13.60
C LYS A 186 -15.38 3.82 -12.35
N PHE A 187 -14.56 4.32 -11.43
CA PHE A 187 -14.31 3.65 -10.15
C PHE A 187 -15.63 3.45 -9.38
N LYS A 188 -16.44 4.50 -9.29
CA LYS A 188 -17.76 4.46 -8.64
C LYS A 188 -18.67 3.39 -9.25
N GLU A 189 -18.75 3.34 -10.58
CA GLU A 189 -19.53 2.33 -11.28
C GLU A 189 -19.04 0.91 -10.96
N ASN A 190 -17.74 0.67 -11.02
CA ASN A 190 -17.16 -0.64 -10.71
C ASN A 190 -17.42 -1.05 -9.26
N TYR A 191 -17.23 -0.13 -8.30
CA TYR A 191 -17.55 -0.36 -6.89
C TYR A 191 -19.02 -0.78 -6.72
N ASN A 192 -19.94 -0.06 -7.35
CA ASN A 192 -21.36 -0.31 -7.23
C ASN A 192 -21.77 -1.65 -7.87
N ILE A 193 -21.28 -1.93 -9.08
CA ILE A 193 -21.65 -3.11 -9.87
C ILE A 193 -21.02 -4.39 -9.32
N PHE A 194 -19.72 -4.36 -8.99
CA PHE A 194 -18.97 -5.57 -8.69
C PHE A 194 -18.83 -5.86 -7.20
N LEU A 195 -19.04 -4.87 -6.33
CA LEU A 195 -19.00 -5.06 -4.89
C LEU A 195 -20.35 -4.74 -4.24
N PHE A 196 -20.74 -3.47 -4.19
CA PHE A 196 -21.86 -2.99 -3.37
C PHE A 196 -23.17 -3.72 -3.69
N SER A 197 -23.53 -3.84 -4.97
CA SER A 197 -24.77 -4.50 -5.37
C SER A 197 -24.75 -6.02 -5.22
N GLN A 198 -23.57 -6.64 -5.10
CA GLN A 198 -23.39 -8.10 -5.02
C GLN A 198 -23.11 -8.62 -3.61
N LEU A 199 -23.05 -7.74 -2.60
CA LEU A 199 -22.96 -8.19 -1.22
C LEU A 199 -24.32 -8.69 -0.72
N ASN A 200 -24.29 -9.77 0.06
CA ASN A 200 -25.46 -10.31 0.75
C ASN A 200 -26.00 -9.30 1.78
N GLU A 201 -25.10 -8.54 2.41
CA GLU A 201 -25.41 -7.57 3.46
C GLU A 201 -24.85 -6.19 3.08
N LYS A 202 -25.54 -5.51 2.16
CA LYS A 202 -25.12 -4.21 1.59
C LYS A 202 -24.95 -3.12 2.65
N ASP A 203 -25.70 -3.22 3.73
CA ASP A 203 -25.69 -2.26 4.83
C ASP A 203 -24.39 -2.30 5.64
N LYS A 204 -23.50 -3.28 5.42
CA LYS A 204 -22.21 -3.38 6.11
C LYS A 204 -21.10 -2.51 5.53
N ILE A 205 -21.20 -2.07 4.28
CA ILE A 205 -20.18 -1.24 3.64
C ILE A 205 -20.73 0.15 3.31
N PRO A 206 -19.90 1.20 3.30
CA PRO A 206 -20.34 2.56 3.00
C PRO A 206 -20.72 2.71 1.53
N SER A 207 -21.85 3.36 1.26
CA SER A 207 -22.15 3.86 -0.09
C SER A 207 -21.19 4.99 -0.50
N LEU A 208 -20.86 5.04 -1.79
CA LEU A 208 -20.13 6.16 -2.40
C LEU A 208 -21.00 7.40 -2.62
N GLU A 209 -22.33 7.27 -2.60
CA GLU A 209 -23.27 8.37 -2.92
C GLU A 209 -23.82 9.09 -1.69
N LYS A 210 -23.85 8.42 -0.54
CA LYS A 210 -24.51 8.93 0.66
C LYS A 210 -23.54 9.70 1.57
N VAL A 211 -24.16 10.62 2.31
CA VAL A 211 -23.57 11.64 3.21
C VAL A 211 -22.54 11.03 4.18
N GLU A 212 -21.58 11.85 4.60
CA GLU A 212 -20.50 11.53 5.54
C GLU A 212 -20.95 10.66 6.72
N GLU A 213 -22.16 10.87 7.28
CA GLU A 213 -22.73 10.12 8.40
C GLU A 213 -22.75 8.59 8.20
N GLU A 214 -23.05 8.07 7.01
CA GLU A 214 -23.05 6.62 6.74
C GLU A 214 -21.64 6.04 6.75
N TYR A 215 -20.67 6.83 6.28
CA TYR A 215 -19.26 6.46 6.34
C TYR A 215 -18.77 6.45 7.78
N MET A 216 -19.09 7.48 8.57
CA MET A 216 -18.72 7.55 10.01
C MET A 216 -19.24 6.32 10.78
N HIS A 217 -20.50 5.93 10.57
CA HIS A 217 -21.08 4.78 11.27
C HIS A 217 -20.49 3.42 10.87
N LYS A 218 -20.17 3.22 9.59
CA LYS A 218 -19.71 1.92 9.09
C LYS A 218 -18.20 1.73 9.15
N CYS A 219 -17.44 2.83 9.12
CA CYS A 219 -15.99 2.80 8.98
C CYS A 219 -15.21 3.30 10.19
N GLN A 220 -15.77 4.17 11.05
CA GLN A 220 -15.04 4.75 12.18
C GLN A 220 -15.28 4.06 13.54
N MET A 221 -16.08 3.00 13.61
CA MET A 221 -16.32 2.27 14.86
C MET A 221 -15.07 1.60 15.46
N ASP A 222 -13.97 1.47 14.71
CA ASP A 222 -12.73 0.85 15.19
C ASP A 222 -11.68 1.84 15.73
N GLU A 223 -11.65 3.10 15.29
CA GLU A 223 -10.76 4.11 15.88
C GLU A 223 -11.23 4.47 17.30
N GLN A 224 -12.55 4.62 17.50
CA GLN A 224 -13.12 4.85 18.82
C GLN A 224 -12.98 3.64 19.75
N ARG A 225 -13.09 2.40 19.23
CA ARG A 225 -12.85 1.18 20.02
C ARG A 225 -11.40 1.00 20.44
N LEU A 226 -10.44 1.43 19.62
CA LEU A 226 -9.02 1.41 19.97
C LEU A 226 -8.69 2.51 21.00
N ALA A 227 -9.27 3.70 20.87
CA ALA A 227 -9.16 4.76 21.88
C ALA A 227 -9.79 4.33 23.23
N LEU A 228 -10.99 3.74 23.21
CA LEU A 228 -11.67 3.22 24.41
C LEU A 228 -10.88 2.08 25.10
N ARG A 229 -10.17 1.24 24.34
CA ARG A 229 -9.32 0.19 24.92
C ARG A 229 -8.01 0.73 25.52
N ALA A 230 -7.52 1.87 25.03
CA ALA A 230 -6.37 2.56 25.61
C ALA A 230 -6.75 3.21 26.95
N ASP A 231 -7.93 3.85 27.04
CA ASP A 231 -8.42 4.45 28.29
C ASP A 231 -8.73 3.41 29.38
N VAL A 232 -9.27 2.24 29.01
CA VAL A 232 -9.55 1.15 29.97
C VAL A 232 -8.27 0.56 30.58
N HIS A 233 -7.12 0.71 29.91
CA HIS A 233 -5.82 0.29 30.47
C HIS A 233 -5.21 1.32 31.44
N ASP A 234 -5.70 2.56 31.46
CA ASP A 234 -5.20 3.61 32.37
C ASP A 234 -6.01 3.72 33.68
N GLU A 235 -7.29 3.30 33.68
CA GLU A 235 -8.11 3.30 34.92
C GLU A 235 -8.02 1.99 35.75
N GLY A 236 -7.24 1.01 35.31
CA GLY A 236 -7.13 -0.32 35.92
C GLY A 236 -6.06 -0.48 37.02
N GLN A 237 -5.80 0.52 37.87
CA GLN A 237 -4.90 0.36 39.02
C GLN A 237 -5.34 1.11 40.28
N ARG A 238 -6.64 1.10 40.60
CA ARG A 238 -7.11 1.31 41.97
C ARG A 238 -8.17 0.27 42.27
N PHE A 239 -7.88 -0.68 43.17
CA PHE A 239 -8.62 -0.85 44.42
C PHE A 239 -8.08 -2.03 45.25
N SER A 240 -7.81 -1.71 46.52
CA SER A 240 -8.18 -2.44 47.74
C SER A 240 -7.79 -3.91 47.90
N HIS A 241 -6.83 -4.16 48.78
CA HIS A 241 -6.67 -5.46 49.45
C HIS A 241 -7.56 -5.54 50.70
N PRO A 242 -8.25 -6.68 50.95
CA PRO A 242 -9.08 -6.87 52.13
C PRO A 242 -8.28 -7.34 53.35
N ARG A 243 -8.73 -6.89 54.52
CA ARG A 243 -8.27 -7.27 55.87
C ARG A 243 -8.37 -8.77 56.15
N ARG A 244 -7.35 -9.33 56.79
CA ARG A 244 -7.46 -10.40 57.80
C ARG A 244 -6.38 -10.26 58.87
N ASP A 245 -6.81 -10.28 60.12
CA ASP A 245 -6.01 -10.30 61.34
C ASP A 245 -5.10 -11.55 61.44
N THR A 246 -3.93 -11.42 62.08
CA THR A 246 -3.58 -12.05 63.38
C THR A 246 -2.08 -11.84 63.74
N ARG A 247 -1.85 -11.06 64.80
CA ARG A 247 -0.87 -11.11 65.92
C ARG A 247 0.68 -11.22 65.74
N GLU A 248 1.31 -10.28 66.46
CA GLU A 248 2.48 -10.36 67.37
C GLU A 248 3.94 -10.28 66.86
N GLY A 249 4.67 -9.28 67.41
CA GLY A 249 6.14 -9.26 67.55
C GLY A 249 6.87 -8.00 67.04
N PRO A 250 7.45 -7.13 67.91
CA PRO A 250 8.17 -5.90 67.51
C PRO A 250 9.71 -6.09 67.50
N HIS A 251 10.46 -4.99 67.30
CA HIS A 251 11.93 -4.77 67.45
C HIS A 251 12.71 -4.64 66.11
N THR A 252 13.62 -3.70 65.81
CA THR A 252 14.16 -2.45 66.40
C THR A 252 15.02 -1.80 65.28
N PHE A 253 15.07 -0.47 65.17
CA PHE A 253 16.01 0.35 64.35
C PHE A 253 17.48 0.27 64.87
N PRO A 254 18.48 1.07 64.40
CA PRO A 254 18.88 1.58 63.08
C PRO A 254 20.40 1.32 62.84
N TYR A 255 21.04 1.86 61.78
CA TYR A 255 22.31 2.64 61.85
C TYR A 255 22.82 3.03 60.44
N GLN A 256 23.04 4.33 60.23
CA GLN A 256 24.06 4.89 59.31
C GLN A 256 25.26 5.32 60.16
N PRO A 257 26.47 5.45 59.58
CA PRO A 257 26.95 6.80 59.31
C PRO A 257 27.74 6.97 58.00
N ALA A 258 27.84 8.23 57.58
CA ALA A 258 28.53 8.75 56.40
C ALA A 258 30.04 8.97 56.61
N LEU A 259 30.82 9.05 55.51
CA LEU A 259 32.05 9.85 55.46
C LEU A 259 32.37 10.36 54.03
N SER A 260 32.42 11.70 53.93
CA SER A 260 33.01 12.62 52.92
C SER A 260 34.52 12.38 52.68
N ASN A 261 35.26 12.87 51.66
CA ASN A 261 35.11 13.74 50.48
C ASN A 261 36.44 13.62 49.66
N SER A 262 36.40 13.78 48.32
CA SER A 262 37.38 14.58 47.53
C SER A 262 37.08 14.52 46.01
N ASP A 263 36.70 15.67 45.45
CA ASP A 263 36.64 16.07 44.02
C ASP A 263 38.05 16.31 43.42
N PRO A 264 38.25 16.71 42.13
CA PRO A 264 37.43 16.62 40.90
C PRO A 264 38.24 16.13 39.67
N ASN A 265 37.58 15.64 38.60
CA ASN A 265 37.85 16.01 37.18
C ASN A 265 37.31 14.98 36.16
N ASN A 266 36.39 15.47 35.33
CA ASN A 266 36.10 15.10 33.94
C ASN A 266 36.15 13.61 33.52
N SER A 267 34.96 13.04 33.39
CA SER A 267 34.65 12.09 32.31
C SER A 267 33.15 12.20 31.97
N MET A 268 32.83 13.07 31.01
CA MET A 268 31.52 13.05 30.35
C MET A 268 31.36 11.70 29.63
N SER A 269 30.60 10.78 30.23
CA SER A 269 30.06 9.63 29.52
C SER A 269 28.86 10.11 28.71
N SER A 270 29.09 10.45 27.44
CA SER A 270 28.00 10.71 26.49
C SER A 270 27.36 9.38 26.11
N THR A 271 26.41 8.92 26.92
CA THR A 271 25.43 7.93 26.47
C THR A 271 24.50 8.65 25.48
N VAL A 272 24.86 8.58 24.20
CA VAL A 272 23.98 9.03 23.12
C VAL A 272 22.80 8.06 23.11
N SER A 273 21.68 8.53 23.64
CA SER A 273 20.35 7.99 23.33
C SER A 273 20.20 7.97 21.82
N THR A 274 20.30 6.80 21.21
CA THR A 274 19.80 6.60 19.85
C THR A 274 18.28 6.70 19.93
N ALA A 275 17.80 7.94 19.82
CA ALA A 275 16.40 8.23 19.59
C ALA A 275 15.96 7.37 18.40
N VAL A 276 14.96 6.53 18.66
CA VAL A 276 14.17 5.87 17.65
C VAL A 276 13.58 6.97 16.78
N GLY A 277 14.28 7.29 15.69
CA GLY A 277 13.74 8.09 14.62
C GLY A 277 12.62 7.28 14.00
N THR A 278 11.39 7.62 14.36
CA THR A 278 10.22 7.27 13.58
C THR A 278 10.45 7.79 12.17
N VAL A 279 10.88 6.91 11.28
CA VAL A 279 10.79 7.12 9.83
C VAL A 279 9.30 7.02 9.49
N ALA A 280 8.55 8.06 9.84
CA ALA A 280 7.27 8.36 9.23
C ALA A 280 7.58 8.86 7.81
N GLY A 281 7.72 7.91 6.89
CA GLY A 281 8.13 8.19 5.51
C GLY A 281 8.28 6.96 4.62
N ALA A 282 7.94 5.76 5.08
CA ALA A 282 7.55 4.71 4.16
C ALA A 282 6.11 5.03 3.72
N SER A 283 5.97 5.58 2.51
CA SER A 283 4.70 5.96 1.85
C SER A 283 3.53 5.12 2.36
N SER A 284 2.47 5.76 2.87
CA SER A 284 1.24 5.11 3.34
C SER A 284 0.71 4.04 2.39
N ILE A 285 0.98 4.22 1.09
CA ILE A 285 0.72 3.29 0.00
C ILE A 285 1.42 1.93 0.19
N LEU A 286 2.68 1.90 0.64
CA LEU A 286 3.44 0.67 0.90
C LEU A 286 2.86 -0.10 2.08
N ALA A 287 2.46 0.60 3.14
CA ALA A 287 1.79 -0.02 4.29
C ALA A 287 0.43 -0.60 3.88
N LEU A 288 -0.35 0.15 3.10
CA LEU A 288 -1.63 -0.30 2.56
C LEU A 288 -1.46 -1.50 1.63
N LEU A 289 -0.52 -1.46 0.68
CA LEU A 289 -0.22 -2.56 -0.24
C LEU A 289 0.29 -3.82 0.45
N TYR A 290 1.17 -3.66 1.45
CA TYR A 290 1.65 -4.78 2.24
C TYR A 290 0.50 -5.41 3.03
N LYS A 291 -0.36 -4.58 3.65
CA LYS A 291 -1.56 -5.02 4.36
C LYS A 291 -2.56 -5.72 3.43
N VAL A 292 -2.74 -5.26 2.19
CA VAL A 292 -3.52 -5.96 1.15
C VAL A 292 -2.94 -7.33 0.89
N THR A 293 -1.64 -7.38 0.60
CA THR A 293 -0.99 -8.62 0.18
C THR A 293 -1.05 -9.69 1.28
N GLN A 294 -0.96 -9.30 2.55
CA GLN A 294 -1.09 -10.20 3.71
C GLN A 294 -2.53 -10.65 4.01
N ASN A 295 -3.54 -9.83 3.68
CA ASN A 295 -4.94 -10.14 3.99
C ASN A 295 -5.64 -10.97 2.91
N PHE A 296 -5.11 -10.99 1.68
CA PHE A 296 -5.73 -11.62 0.52
C PHE A 296 -4.89 -12.77 -0.09
N ILE A 297 -3.78 -13.18 0.56
CA ILE A 297 -2.98 -14.38 0.24
C ILE A 297 -2.98 -15.29 1.46
#